data_AF-A0A8T7AH05-F1
#
_entry.id   AF-A0A8T7AH05-F1
#
_cell.length_a   1.000
_cell.length_b   1.000
_cell.length_c   1.000
_cell.angle_alpha   90.00
_cell.angle_beta   90.00
_cell.angle_gamma   90.00
#
_symmetry.space_group_name_H-M   'P 1'
#
loop_
_entity.id
_entity.type
_entity.pdbx_description
1 polymer ?
#
loop_
_entity_poly.entity_id
_entity_poly.type
_entity_poly.pdbx_seq_one_letter_code
_entity_poly.pdbx_strand_id
1 'polypeptide(L)'
;RQQAEVVSALQGIFASMREHRLSHGDMKASNLLWLDNQLFLIDLDASRKHRTTLGWRLANHKDRKRFLKNWQSQPELLKLFSGI
;
A
#
# COMPACT_ATOMS: atom_id res chain seq x y z
N ARG A 1 9.43 -14.34 -11.38
CA ARG A 1 8.00 -14.43 -11.77
C ARG A 1 7.11 -13.93 -10.63
N GLN A 2 7.11 -14.58 -9.46
CA GLN A 2 6.25 -14.19 -8.32
C GLN A 2 6.46 -12.76 -7.75
N GLN A 3 7.70 -12.29 -7.61
CA GLN A 3 7.95 -10.93 -7.09
C GLN A 3 7.46 -9.81 -8.02
N ALA A 4 7.54 -10.01 -9.34
CA ALA A 4 7.08 -9.01 -10.31
C ALA A 4 5.55 -8.86 -10.28
N GLU A 5 4.84 -9.98 -10.11
CA GLU A 5 3.38 -10.00 -9.94
C GLU A 5 2.95 -9.26 -8.68
N VAL A 6 3.64 -9.50 -7.55
CA VAL A 6 3.38 -8.81 -6.28
C VAL A 6 3.60 -7.30 -6.42
N VAL A 7 4.71 -6.88 -7.05
CA VAL A 7 4.99 -5.46 -7.29
C VAL A 7 3.92 -4.83 -8.16
N SER A 8 3.51 -5.49 -9.25
CA SER A 8 2.46 -5.00 -10.14
C SER A 8 1.11 -4.86 -9.41
N ALA A 9 0.73 -5.84 -8.59
CA ALA A 9 -0.50 -5.79 -7.80
C ALA A 9 -0.48 -4.67 -6.76
N LEU A 10 0.65 -4.48 -6.06
CA LEU A 10 0.83 -3.37 -5.12
C LEU A 10 0.73 -2.01 -5.81
N GLN A 11 1.38 -1.84 -6.96
CA GLN A 11 1.25 -0.62 -7.78
C GLN A 11 -0.20 -0.37 -8.18
N GLY A 12 -0.93 -1.41 -8.59
CA GLY A 12 -2.35 -1.34 -8.92
C GLY A 12 -3.21 -0.88 -7.74
N ILE A 13 -3.00 -1.44 -6.55
CA ILE A 13 -3.71 -1.02 -5.34
C ILE A 13 -3.42 0.44 -4.99
N PHE A 14 -2.15 0.86 -4.94
CA PHE A 14 -1.81 2.25 -4.62
C PHE A 14 -2.31 3.23 -5.70
N ALA A 15 -2.33 2.84 -6.97
CA ALA A 15 -2.92 3.63 -8.05
C ALA A 15 -4.43 3.79 -7.88
N SER A 16 -5.16 2.69 -7.62
CA SER A 16 -6.61 2.72 -7.39
C SER A 16 -6.97 3.56 -6.16
N MET A 17 -6.22 3.41 -5.05
CA MET A 17 -6.39 4.25 -3.86
C MET A 17 -6.18 5.73 -4.17
N ARG A 18 -5.17 6.07 -4.98
CA ARG A 18 -4.92 7.44 -5.42
C ARG A 18 -6.08 8.01 -6.24
N GLU A 19 -6.56 7.27 -7.23
CA GLU A 19 -7.67 7.68 -8.11
C GLU A 19 -8.93 8.01 -7.30
N HIS A 20 -9.19 7.23 -6.25
CA HIS A 20 -10.35 7.39 -5.39
C HIS A 20 -10.12 8.28 -4.16
N ARG A 21 -8.91 8.85 -4.00
CA ARG A 21 -8.46 9.58 -2.80
C ARG A 21 -8.72 8.81 -1.50
N LEU A 22 -8.37 7.53 -1.52
CA LEU A 22 -8.45 6.63 -0.38
C LEU A 22 -7.10 6.56 0.35
N SER A 23 -7.17 6.41 1.66
CA SER A 23 -6.07 5.94 2.50
C SER A 23 -6.56 4.74 3.30
N HIS A 24 -5.68 3.80 3.60
CA HIS A 24 -5.99 2.65 4.45
C HIS A 24 -5.90 3.02 5.94
N GLY A 25 -4.94 3.88 6.33
CA GLY A 25 -4.74 4.28 7.73
C GLY A 25 -3.95 3.28 8.59
N ASP A 26 -3.85 2.02 8.18
CA ASP A 26 -2.98 1.01 8.80
C ASP A 26 -2.31 0.09 7.77
N MET A 27 -1.69 0.70 6.75
CA MET A 27 -1.04 -0.02 5.64
C MET A 27 0.24 -0.76 6.09
N LYS A 28 0.10 -1.97 6.65
CA LYS A 28 1.18 -2.87 7.06
C LYS A 28 1.09 -4.20 6.31
N ALA A 29 2.20 -4.94 6.23
CA ALA A 29 2.27 -6.17 5.45
C ALA A 29 1.24 -7.23 5.89
N SER A 30 0.90 -7.30 7.18
CA SER A 30 -0.13 -8.25 7.65
C SER A 30 -1.55 -7.90 7.20
N ASN A 31 -1.80 -6.67 6.72
CA ASN A 31 -3.10 -6.24 6.19
C ASN A 31 -3.17 -6.36 4.65
N LEU A 32 -2.15 -7.01 4.06
CA LEU A 32 -2.06 -7.32 2.64
C LEU A 32 -2.22 -8.84 2.48
N LEU A 33 -3.35 -9.27 1.93
CA LEU A 33 -3.65 -10.67 1.73
C LEU A 33 -3.44 -11.03 0.26
N TRP A 34 -2.50 -11.95 -0.01
CA TRP A 34 -2.36 -12.56 -1.34
C TRP A 34 -3.18 -13.85 -1.39
N LEU A 35 -4.23 -13.87 -2.23
CA LEU A 35 -5.14 -15.00 -2.38
C LEU A 35 -5.55 -15.10 -3.86
N ASP A 36 -5.58 -16.32 -4.41
CA ASP A 36 -6.02 -16.58 -5.79
C ASP A 36 -5.37 -15.66 -6.83
N ASN A 37 -4.05 -15.46 -6.72
CA ASN A 37 -3.25 -14.58 -7.59
C ASN A 37 -3.67 -13.10 -7.57
N GLN A 38 -4.39 -12.67 -6.54
CA GLN A 38 -4.81 -11.30 -6.33
C GLN A 38 -4.36 -10.78 -4.96
N LEU A 39 -4.16 -9.47 -4.90
CA LEU A 39 -3.83 -8.78 -3.66
C LEU A 39 -5.08 -8.07 -3.13
N PHE A 40 -5.38 -8.32 -1.86
CA PHE A 40 -6.50 -7.72 -1.15
C PHE A 40 -5.99 -6.86 0.00
N LEU A 41 -6.60 -5.68 0.17
CA LEU A 41 -6.52 -4.92 1.41
C LEU A 41 -7.57 -5.47 2.38
N ILE A 42 -7.15 -5.82 3.59
CA ILE A 42 -8.04 -6.25 4.67
C ILE A 42 -7.96 -5.27 5.83
N ASP A 43 -8.83 -5.41 6.83
CA ASP A 43 -8.88 -4.51 7.99
C ASP A 43 -9.10 -3.03 7.58
N LEU A 44 -10.32 -2.76 7.11
CA LEU A 44 -10.67 -1.48 6.50
C LEU A 44 -11.24 -0.46 7.51
N ASP A 45 -11.27 -0.75 8.81
CA ASP A 45 -11.89 0.10 9.82
C ASP A 45 -11.19 1.46 9.96
N ALA A 46 -9.88 1.50 9.69
CA ALA A 46 -9.09 2.73 9.65
C ALA A 46 -9.15 3.46 8.29
N SER A 47 -9.75 2.84 7.26
CA SER A 47 -9.74 3.36 5.90
C SER A 47 -10.62 4.59 5.76
N ARG A 48 -10.17 5.53 4.91
CA ARG A 48 -10.84 6.83 4.74
C ARG A 48 -10.81 7.27 3.30
N LYS A 49 -11.96 7.75 2.82
CA LYS A 49 -12.07 8.56 1.61
C LYS A 49 -11.91 10.04 1.96
N HIS A 50 -11.01 10.71 1.27
CA HIS A 50 -10.66 12.10 1.57
C HIS A 50 -11.39 13.06 0.65
N ARG A 51 -11.93 14.14 1.23
CA ARG A 51 -12.61 15.21 0.48
C ARG A 51 -11.64 16.10 -0.29
N THR A 52 -10.42 16.27 0.22
CA THR A 52 -9.41 17.15 -0.37
C THR A 52 -8.16 16.37 -0.78
N THR A 53 -7.51 16.83 -1.84
CA THR A 53 -6.25 16.27 -2.32
C THR A 53 -5.13 16.40 -1.28
N LEU A 54 -5.09 17.50 -0.53
CA LEU A 54 -4.07 17.70 0.50
C LEU A 54 -4.22 16.70 1.65
N GLY A 55 -5.44 16.51 2.16
CA GLY A 55 -5.71 15.53 3.22
C GLY A 55 -5.35 14.10 2.79
N TRP A 56 -5.73 13.75 1.56
CA TRP A 56 -5.33 12.48 0.95
C TRP A 56 -3.82 12.32 0.86
N ARG A 57 -3.08 13.31 0.34
CA ARG A 57 -1.61 13.25 0.19
C ARG A 57 -0.91 12.98 1.52
N LEU A 58 -1.33 13.67 2.58
CA LEU A 58 -0.77 13.48 3.93
C LEU A 58 -1.04 12.06 4.47
N ALA A 59 -2.26 11.55 4.29
CA ALA A 59 -2.61 10.20 4.71
C ALA A 59 -1.89 9.12 3.89
N ASN A 60 -1.85 9.26 2.57
CA ASN A 60 -1.11 8.36 1.67
C ASN A 60 0.40 8.34 2.00
N HIS A 61 1.00 9.48 2.36
CA HIS A 61 2.39 9.50 2.80
C HIS A 61 2.61 8.67 4.08
N LYS A 62 1.67 8.74 5.04
CA LYS A 62 1.71 7.90 6.25
C LYS A 62 1.55 6.42 5.93
N ASP A 63 0.62 6.06 5.05
CA ASP A 63 0.42 4.68 4.60
C ASP A 63 1.68 4.13 3.95
N ARG A 64 2.28 4.85 3.00
CA ARG A 64 3.54 4.44 2.34
C ARG A 64 4.68 4.28 3.34
N LYS A 65 4.81 5.21 4.28
CA LYS A 65 5.83 5.11 5.34
C LYS A 65 5.62 3.86 6.21
N ARG A 66 4.37 3.53 6.57
CA ARG A 66 4.05 2.33 7.35
C ARG A 66 4.25 1.05 6.55
N PHE A 67 3.95 1.08 5.25
CA PHE A 67 4.21 -0.03 4.34
C PHE A 67 5.71 -0.34 4.26
N LEU A 68 6.57 0.65 4.00
CA LEU A 68 8.01 0.43 3.89
C LEU A 68 8.68 -0.01 5.21
N LYS A 69 8.07 0.32 6.36
CA LYS A 69 8.59 -0.12 7.67
C LYS A 69 8.67 -1.64 7.82
N ASN A 70 7.87 -2.41 7.08
CA ASN A 70 7.87 -3.88 7.18
C ASN A 70 9.20 -4.52 6.69
N TRP A 71 10.00 -3.80 5.89
CA TRP A 71 11.20 -4.34 5.25
C TRP A 71 12.50 -3.60 5.61
N GLN A 72 12.54 -2.87 6.73
CA GLN A 72 13.76 -2.14 7.13
C GLN A 72 14.98 -3.05 7.35
N SER A 73 14.77 -4.29 7.78
CA SER A 73 15.82 -5.30 7.93
C SER A 73 16.17 -6.04 6.63
N GLN A 74 15.50 -5.71 5.52
CA GLN A 74 15.64 -6.40 4.23
C GLN A 74 15.90 -5.36 3.12
N PRO A 75 17.14 -4.87 2.97
CA PRO A 75 17.48 -3.76 2.07
C PRO A 75 17.05 -3.97 0.61
N GLU A 76 17.15 -5.20 0.10
CA GLU A 76 16.73 -5.55 -1.26
C GLU A 76 15.23 -5.36 -1.47
N LEU A 77 14.40 -5.81 -0.52
CA LEU A 77 12.95 -5.63 -0.59
C LEU A 77 12.56 -4.18 -0.33
N LEU A 78 13.24 -3.49 0.58
CA LEU A 78 13.03 -2.06 0.81
C LEU A 78 13.27 -1.27 -0.49
N LYS A 79 14.37 -1.56 -1.20
CA LYS A 79 14.68 -0.92 -2.50
C LYS A 79 13.63 -1.25 -3.55
N LEU A 80 13.21 -2.52 -3.64
CA LEU A 80 12.18 -2.97 -4.57
C LEU A 80 10.85 -2.22 -4.36
N PHE A 81 10.43 -2.08 -3.11
CA PHE A 81 9.15 -1.50 -2.75
C PHE A 81 9.15 0.01 -2.60
N SER A 82 10.32 0.66 -2.50
CA SER A 82 10.42 2.13 -2.42
C SER A 82 9.92 2.85 -3.68
N GLY A 83 9.86 2.15 -4.82
CA GLY A 83 9.35 2.68 -6.09
C GLY A 83 7.83 2.57 -6.29
N ILE A 84 7.12 1.97 -5.33
CA ILE A 84 5.65 1.83 -5.33
C ILE A 84 5.04 3.08 -4.70
#